data_AF-A0A3M1S646-F1
#
_entry.id   AF-A0A3M1S646-F1
#
_cell.length_a   1.000
_cell.length_b   1.000
_cell.length_c   1.000
_cell.angle_alpha   90.00
_cell.angle_beta   90.00
_cell.angle_gamma   90.00
#
_symmetry.space_group_name_H-M   'P 1'
#
loop_
_entity.id
_entity.type
_entity.pdbx_description
1 polymer ?
#
loop_
_entity_poly.entity_id
_entity_poly.type
_entity_poly.pdbx_seq_one_letter_code
_entity_poly.pdbx_strand_id
1 'polypeptide(L)'
;IRNVAINHFPHPDRYFERGLFRELEQRGYAYKELNECGVGTLHYDIKSVEKNTNLRDWVPAWCFPFIFWAAGKVGGRVSARLDWFAGKNICVVDKPKTIHGLRDKNGNPLSDHDPITLDFVLDAQQIL
;
A
#
# COMPACT_ATOMS: atom_id res chain seq x y z
N ILE A 1 5.52 -14.50 10.52
CA ILE A 1 5.84 -14.14 9.11
C ILE A 1 4.63 -14.31 8.19
N ARG A 2 4.05 -15.52 8.05
CA ARG A 2 2.83 -15.70 7.24
C ARG A 2 1.66 -14.79 7.62
N ASN A 3 1.35 -14.71 8.92
CA ASN A 3 0.30 -13.81 9.40
C ASN A 3 0.59 -12.34 9.08
N VAL A 4 1.87 -11.92 9.20
CA VAL A 4 2.28 -10.55 8.87
C VAL A 4 2.09 -10.27 7.38
N ALA A 5 2.58 -11.16 6.52
CA ALA A 5 2.51 -11.00 5.07
C ALA A 5 1.08 -10.98 4.53
N ILE A 6 0.17 -11.76 5.12
CA ILE A 6 -1.21 -11.90 4.63
C ILE A 6 -2.16 -10.91 5.32
N ASN A 7 -2.03 -10.72 6.63
CA ASN A 7 -3.04 -10.03 7.44
C ASN A 7 -2.61 -8.65 7.95
N HIS A 8 -1.31 -8.32 7.95
CA HIS A 8 -0.84 -7.03 8.47
C HIS A 8 -0.29 -6.12 7.38
N PHE A 9 0.51 -6.62 6.44
CA PHE A 9 1.04 -5.78 5.35
C PHE A 9 -0.04 -5.22 4.42
N PRO A 10 -1.11 -5.94 4.06
CA PRO A 10 -2.21 -5.35 3.29
C PRO A 10 -3.16 -4.47 4.13
N HIS A 11 -3.02 -4.47 5.46
CA HIS A 11 -3.89 -3.78 6.41
C HIS A 11 -3.07 -2.97 7.44
N PRO A 12 -2.39 -1.90 7.00
CA PRO A 12 -1.50 -1.13 7.86
C PRO A 12 -2.24 -0.56 9.09
N ASP A 13 -3.50 -0.20 8.92
CA ASP A 13 -4.40 0.34 9.94
C ASP A 13 -4.70 -0.61 11.11
N ARG A 14 -4.51 -1.92 10.93
CA ARG A 14 -4.81 -2.91 11.97
C ARG A 14 -3.70 -3.09 12.99
N TYR A 15 -2.43 -2.93 12.60
CA TYR A 15 -1.29 -3.29 13.46
C TYR A 15 -0.17 -2.26 13.44
N PHE A 16 0.58 -2.14 12.34
CA PHE A 16 1.80 -1.33 12.29
C PHE A 16 1.53 0.18 12.36
N GLU A 17 0.50 0.64 11.66
CA GLU A 17 0.14 2.07 11.54
C GLU A 17 -1.11 2.40 12.38
N ARG A 18 -1.54 1.50 13.27
CA ARG A 18 -2.82 1.64 14.01
C ARG A 18 -2.96 2.99 14.72
N GLY A 19 -1.86 3.53 15.26
CA GLY A 19 -1.85 4.84 15.92
C GLY A 19 -2.16 5.98 14.95
N LEU A 20 -1.54 5.96 13.76
CA LEU A 20 -1.76 6.97 12.72
C LEU A 20 -3.22 6.96 12.24
N PHE A 21 -3.75 5.79 11.90
CA PHE A 21 -5.13 5.68 11.40
C PHE A 21 -6.17 6.06 12.46
N ARG A 22 -5.92 5.76 13.74
CA ARG A 22 -6.76 6.22 14.84
C ARG A 22 -6.75 7.76 14.95
N GLU A 23 -5.59 8.40 14.79
CA GLU A 23 -5.48 9.86 14.83
C GLU A 23 -6.25 10.52 13.67
N LEU A 24 -6.17 9.94 12.46
CA LEU A 24 -6.95 10.41 11.31
C LEU A 24 -8.45 10.38 11.60
N GLU A 25 -8.96 9.25 12.10
CA GLU A 25 -10.37 9.11 12.47
C GLU A 25 -10.78 10.10 13.56
N GLN A 26 -9.95 10.27 14.61
CA GLN A 26 -10.20 11.22 15.70
C GLN A 26 -10.28 12.67 15.23
N ARG A 27 -9.56 13.03 14.16
CA ARG A 27 -9.61 14.37 13.53
C ARG A 27 -10.73 14.52 12.49
N GLY A 28 -11.52 13.47 12.28
CA GLY A 28 -12.64 13.44 11.36
C GLY A 28 -12.21 13.27 9.90
N TYR A 29 -11.07 12.62 9.64
CA TYR A 29 -10.71 12.18 8.29
C TYR A 29 -11.27 10.79 8.01
N ALA A 30 -11.90 10.65 6.86
CA ALA A 30 -12.25 9.36 6.27
C ALA A 30 -11.02 8.79 5.55
N TYR A 31 -10.79 7.49 5.68
CA TYR A 31 -9.79 6.76 4.89
C TYR A 31 -10.33 5.43 4.36
N LYS A 32 -11.15 4.71 5.13
CA LYS A 32 -11.66 3.39 4.76
C LYS A 32 -12.44 3.40 3.45
N GLU A 33 -13.34 4.37 3.28
CA GLU A 33 -14.15 4.53 2.06
C GLU A 33 -13.39 5.11 0.87
N LEU A 34 -12.24 5.75 1.11
CA LEU A 34 -11.41 6.36 0.07
C LEU A 34 -10.38 5.39 -0.51
N ASN A 35 -10.35 4.15 -0.04
CA ASN A 35 -9.32 3.18 -0.38
C ASN A 35 -9.89 1.78 -0.58
N GLU A 36 -9.19 1.00 -1.41
CA GLU A 36 -9.44 -0.43 -1.54
C GLU A 36 -8.71 -1.20 -0.41
N CYS A 37 -9.42 -1.47 0.68
CA CYS A 37 -8.86 -2.10 1.86
C CYS A 37 -8.34 -3.53 1.57
N GLY A 38 -7.14 -3.85 2.08
CA GLY A 38 -6.55 -5.19 1.94
C GLY A 38 -5.81 -5.43 0.62
N VAL A 39 -5.70 -4.43 -0.24
CA VAL A 39 -4.98 -4.52 -1.53
C VAL A 39 -3.65 -3.80 -1.41
N GLY A 40 -2.56 -4.54 -1.65
CA GLY A 40 -1.21 -3.98 -1.61
C GLY A 40 -0.92 -3.06 -2.80
N THR A 41 -0.04 -2.08 -2.58
CA THR A 41 0.45 -1.15 -3.59
C THR A 41 1.93 -1.37 -3.91
N LEU A 42 2.70 -1.93 -2.96
CA LEU A 42 4.08 -2.35 -3.20
C LEU A 42 4.18 -3.88 -3.14
N HIS A 43 4.92 -4.44 -4.10
CA HIS A 43 5.11 -5.89 -4.22
C HIS A 43 6.59 -6.25 -4.18
N TYR A 44 7.04 -6.96 -3.16
CA TYR A 44 8.38 -7.52 -3.13
C TYR A 44 8.39 -8.94 -3.70
N ASP A 45 9.36 -9.23 -4.57
CA ASP A 45 9.62 -10.57 -5.09
C ASP A 45 11.10 -10.89 -4.91
N ILE A 46 11.42 -11.95 -4.15
CA ILE A 46 12.80 -12.35 -3.89
C ILE A 46 13.59 -12.70 -5.15
N LYS A 47 12.90 -13.04 -6.25
CA LYS A 47 13.50 -13.37 -7.54
C LYS A 47 13.80 -12.13 -8.38
N SER A 48 13.31 -10.96 -7.99
CA SER A 48 13.55 -9.72 -8.72
C SER A 48 14.88 -9.10 -8.31
N VAL A 49 15.83 -9.05 -9.26
CA VAL A 49 17.15 -8.43 -9.07
C VAL A 49 17.01 -6.93 -8.76
N GLU A 50 16.12 -6.25 -9.46
CA GLU A 50 15.84 -4.82 -9.29
C GLU A 50 15.32 -4.52 -7.87
N LYS A 51 14.30 -5.26 -7.40
CA LYS A 51 13.73 -5.04 -6.07
C LYS A 51 14.70 -5.41 -4.94
N ASN A 52 15.55 -6.41 -5.17
CA ASN A 52 16.64 -6.73 -4.26
C ASN A 52 17.72 -5.65 -4.21
N THR A 53 17.88 -4.86 -5.27
CA THR A 53 18.85 -3.76 -5.33
C THR A 53 18.30 -2.55 -4.58
N ASN A 54 17.06 -2.13 -4.86
CA ASN A 54 16.42 -1.03 -4.14
C ASN A 54 16.34 -1.29 -2.63
N LEU A 55 16.07 -2.53 -2.22
CA LEU A 55 16.01 -2.88 -0.80
C LEU A 55 17.35 -2.71 -0.07
N ARG A 56 18.49 -2.82 -0.77
CA ARG A 56 19.83 -2.64 -0.16
C ARG A 56 20.09 -1.21 0.28
N ASP A 57 19.39 -0.25 -0.31
CA ASP A 57 19.49 1.16 0.07
C ASP A 57 18.83 1.42 1.43
N TRP A 58 17.90 0.55 1.84
CA TRP A 58 17.10 0.70 3.07
C TRP A 58 17.56 -0.17 4.23
N VAL A 59 18.13 -1.35 3.95
CA VAL A 59 18.56 -2.29 5.00
C VAL A 59 19.97 -2.83 4.78
N PRO A 60 20.75 -3.05 5.86
CA PRO A 60 22.07 -3.62 5.76
C PRO A 60 22.10 -5.00 5.09
N ALA A 61 23.21 -5.30 4.40
CA ALA A 61 23.42 -6.57 3.69
C ALA A 61 23.24 -7.83 4.58
N TRP A 62 23.58 -7.74 5.86
CA TRP A 62 23.45 -8.86 6.80
C TRP A 62 21.99 -9.24 7.11
N CYS A 63 21.02 -8.37 6.80
CA CYS A 63 19.59 -8.67 6.96
C CYS A 63 19.04 -9.57 5.85
N PHE A 64 19.68 -9.61 4.68
CA PHE A 64 19.17 -10.29 3.49
C PHE A 64 18.94 -11.80 3.66
N PRO A 65 19.83 -12.58 4.32
CA PRO A 65 19.57 -13.99 4.60
C PRO A 65 18.25 -14.22 5.34
N PHE A 66 17.95 -13.37 6.33
CA PHE A 66 16.69 -13.44 7.07
C PHE A 66 15.49 -13.04 6.20
N ILE A 67 15.61 -11.95 5.43
CA ILE A 67 14.54 -11.47 4.53
C ILE A 67 14.20 -12.54 3.49
N PHE A 68 15.18 -13.17 2.86
CA PHE A 68 14.97 -14.24 1.89
C PHE A 68 14.36 -15.48 2.52
N TRP A 69 14.84 -15.90 3.70
CA TRP A 69 14.23 -17.00 4.44
C TRP A 69 12.76 -16.70 4.78
N ALA A 70 12.47 -15.51 5.30
CA ALA A 70 11.14 -15.09 5.72
C ALA A 70 10.17 -15.01 4.53
N ALA A 71 10.56 -14.33 3.47
CA ALA A 71 9.76 -14.23 2.24
C ALA A 71 9.57 -15.61 1.59
N GLY A 72 10.58 -16.48 1.61
CA GLY A 72 10.48 -17.87 1.14
C GLY A 72 9.38 -18.68 1.85
N LYS A 73 9.12 -18.42 3.14
CA LYS A 73 8.03 -19.08 3.90
C LYS A 73 6.62 -18.70 3.43
N VAL A 74 6.48 -17.68 2.59
CA VAL A 74 5.20 -17.19 2.06
C VAL A 74 5.16 -17.23 0.53
N GLY A 75 6.01 -18.05 -0.10
CA GLY A 75 6.02 -18.22 -1.55
C GLY A 75 6.93 -17.24 -2.30
N GLY A 76 7.77 -16.48 -1.58
CA GLY A 76 8.77 -15.59 -2.15
C GLY A 76 8.23 -14.24 -2.65
N ARG A 77 6.91 -14.02 -2.54
CA ARG A 77 6.25 -12.77 -2.94
C ARG A 77 5.47 -12.22 -1.76
N VAL A 78 5.64 -10.92 -1.51
CA VAL A 78 4.99 -10.22 -0.39
C VAL A 78 4.43 -8.92 -0.90
N SER A 79 3.17 -8.63 -0.58
CA SER A 79 2.49 -7.39 -0.95
C SER A 79 2.21 -6.57 0.31
N ALA A 80 2.46 -5.27 0.25
CA ALA A 80 2.19 -4.33 1.32
C ALA A 80 1.40 -3.13 0.78
N ARG A 81 0.49 -2.60 1.60
CA ARG A 81 -0.17 -1.31 1.37
C ARG A 81 0.72 -0.23 1.95
N LEU A 82 1.37 0.56 1.10
CA LEU A 82 2.14 1.73 1.53
C LEU A 82 1.44 3.05 1.20
N ASP A 83 0.61 3.06 0.15
CA ASP A 83 -0.08 4.25 -0.33
C ASP A 83 -1.56 4.18 0.02
N TRP A 84 -2.11 5.32 0.44
CA TRP A 84 -3.52 5.45 0.79
C TRP A 84 -3.94 6.93 0.78
N PHE A 85 -5.24 7.16 0.57
CA PHE A 85 -5.84 8.49 0.73
C PHE A 85 -6.45 8.66 2.12
N ALA A 86 -6.38 9.87 2.67
CA ALA A 86 -7.23 10.31 3.76
C ALA A 86 -7.78 11.69 3.41
N GLY A 87 -9.07 11.88 3.64
CA GLY A 87 -9.79 13.06 3.20
C GLY A 87 -10.86 13.46 4.20
N LYS A 88 -11.28 14.72 4.12
CA LYS A 88 -12.35 15.30 4.92
C LYS A 88 -13.19 16.18 4.01
N ASN A 89 -14.50 16.19 4.20
CA ASN A 89 -15.44 16.96 3.38
C ASN A 89 -15.37 16.58 1.89
N ILE A 90 -15.23 15.28 1.63
CA ILE A 90 -15.26 14.72 0.28
C ILE A 90 -16.26 13.56 0.24
N CYS A 91 -16.93 13.41 -0.89
CA CYS A 91 -17.87 12.32 -1.14
C CYS A 91 -17.36 11.50 -2.31
N VAL A 92 -17.22 10.19 -2.11
CA VAL A 92 -16.78 9.24 -3.14
C VAL A 92 -17.84 9.15 -4.24
N VAL A 93 -17.43 9.38 -5.49
CA VAL A 93 -18.30 9.26 -6.67
C VAL A 93 -18.30 7.81 -7.15
N ASP A 94 -17.12 7.23 -7.29
CA ASP A 94 -16.91 5.86 -7.74
C ASP A 94 -16.01 5.09 -6.78
N LYS A 95 -16.21 3.76 -6.71
CA LYS A 95 -15.43 2.89 -5.83
C LYS A 95 -13.92 3.06 -6.10
N PRO A 96 -13.10 3.39 -5.08
CA PRO A 96 -11.65 3.48 -5.23
C PRO A 96 -11.05 2.16 -5.71
N LYS A 97 -9.99 2.24 -6.49
CA LYS A 97 -9.32 1.07 -7.07
C LYS A 97 -7.81 1.19 -6.99
N THR A 98 -7.16 0.05 -6.77
CA THR A 98 -5.72 -0.10 -6.96
C THR A 98 -5.48 -0.71 -8.34
N ILE A 99 -4.70 -0.04 -9.20
CA ILE A 99 -4.44 -0.50 -10.57
C ILE A 99 -3.15 -1.30 -10.60
N HIS A 100 -3.28 -2.62 -10.71
CA HIS A 100 -2.13 -3.51 -10.76
C HIS A 100 -1.38 -3.48 -12.09
N GLY A 101 -0.05 -3.37 -12.03
CA GLY A 101 0.83 -3.65 -13.16
C GLY A 101 0.68 -2.67 -14.33
N LEU A 102 0.40 -1.39 -14.01
CA LEU A 102 0.28 -0.34 -15.01
C LEU A 102 1.60 -0.13 -15.76
N ARG A 103 1.52 -0.10 -17.10
CA ARG A 103 2.67 -0.03 -18.00
C ARG A 103 2.51 1.06 -19.05
N ASP A 104 3.64 1.61 -19.50
CA ASP A 104 3.67 2.49 -20.66
C ASP A 104 3.39 1.73 -21.97
N LYS A 105 3.32 2.47 -23.08
CA LYS A 105 3.14 1.91 -24.43
C LYS A 105 4.24 0.93 -24.87
N ASN A 106 5.42 0.97 -24.23
CA ASN A 106 6.55 0.11 -24.52
C ASN A 106 6.59 -1.12 -23.59
N GLY A 107 5.64 -1.24 -22.66
CA GLY A 107 5.57 -2.34 -21.69
C GLY A 107 6.41 -2.13 -20.43
N ASN A 108 7.03 -0.96 -20.24
CA ASN A 108 7.77 -0.65 -19.01
C ASN A 108 6.80 -0.34 -17.86
N PRO A 109 7.04 -0.83 -16.64
CA PRO A 109 6.29 -0.39 -15.47
C PRO A 109 6.38 1.13 -15.31
N LEU A 110 5.25 1.79 -15.04
CA LEU A 110 5.25 3.25 -14.81
C LEU A 110 5.77 3.64 -13.42
N SER A 111 5.67 2.73 -12.46
CA SER A 111 6.13 2.88 -11.09
C SER A 111 6.43 1.50 -10.49
N ASP A 112 7.24 1.47 -9.45
CA ASP A 112 7.46 0.31 -8.60
C ASP A 112 6.29 0.06 -7.62
N HIS A 113 5.40 1.04 -7.49
CA HIS A 113 4.12 0.98 -6.78
C HIS A 113 2.94 0.92 -7.76
N ASP A 114 1.88 0.21 -7.38
CA ASP A 114 0.61 0.23 -8.07
C ASP A 114 -0.18 1.49 -7.69
N PRO A 115 -0.60 2.31 -8.66
CA PRO A 115 -1.32 3.54 -8.37
C PRO A 115 -2.72 3.26 -7.82
N ILE A 116 -3.17 4.15 -6.94
CA ILE A 116 -4.52 4.15 -6.38
C ILE A 116 -5.34 5.30 -7.01
N THR A 117 -6.58 5.01 -7.37
CA THR A 117 -7.52 5.98 -7.96
C THR A 117 -8.66 6.26 -7.00
N LEU A 118 -9.00 7.54 -6.87
CA LEU A 118 -10.14 8.03 -6.12
C LEU A 118 -10.88 9.05 -6.99
N ASP A 119 -12.16 8.81 -7.23
CA ASP A 119 -13.06 9.80 -7.83
C ASP A 119 -13.96 10.37 -6.73
N PHE A 120 -13.99 11.69 -6.59
CA PHE A 120 -14.67 12.36 -5.50
C PHE A 120 -15.16 13.75 -5.89
N VAL A 121 -16.19 14.20 -5.19
CA VAL A 121 -16.64 15.60 -5.16
C VAL A 121 -16.41 16.19 -3.78
N LEU A 122 -16.28 17.52 -3.72
CA LEU A 122 -16.25 18.23 -2.45
C LEU A 122 -17.65 18.28 -1.85
N ASP A 123 -17.75 18.10 -0.53
CA ASP A 123 -18.99 18.29 0.20
C ASP A 123 -19.31 19.79 0.29
N ALA A 124 -20.35 20.22 -0.44
CA ALA A 124 -20.74 21.62 -0.54
C ALA A 124 -21.34 22.18 0.78
N GLN A 125 -21.66 21.33 1.76
CA GLN A 125 -22.31 21.75 3.01
C GLN A 125 -21.39 22.41 4.05
N GLN A 126 -20.09 22.57 3.78
CA GLN A 126 -19.13 23.22 4.71
C GLN A 126 -18.35 24.41 4.11
N ILE A 127 -18.74 24.91 2.93
CA ILE A 127 -18.11 26.10 2.32
C ILE A 127 -18.85 27.40 2.70
N LEU A 128 -19.92 27.32 3.51
CA LEU A 128 -20.69 28.45 4.02
C LEU A 128 -20.54 28.61 5.54
#